data_AF-A0A2V7E9W5-F1
#
_entry.id   AF-A0A2V7E9W5-F1
#
_cell.length_a   1.000
_cell.length_b   1.000
_cell.length_c   1.000
_cell.angle_alpha   90.00
_cell.angle_beta   90.00
_cell.angle_gamma   90.00
#
_symmetry.space_group_name_H-M   'P 1'
#
loop_
_entity.id
_entity.type
_entity.pdbx_description
1 polymer ?
#
loop_
_entity_poly.entity_id
_entity_poly.type
_entity_poly.pdbx_seq_one_letter_code
_entity_poly.pdbx_strand_id
1 'polypeptide(L)'
;MKTLLIDVDPQGSVRYGSGLARGHETAGFADYLNGERTLREIILPTALPWLRVILAGSVADSADHVVYSQLVRETNVLQDLLQMAEQRCQVVVVDTPPGLGSITRKVLGGAEHVIVPLQCEPLALQTTPQILRMIQDIVAVNERLTLDGILLTMYELNNPASDRVVDYVRKYLPANIVFDVVVPRTVATADAFAAGQPVVVRSPADAASQAYVNLATILADRLV
;
A
#
# COMPACT_ATOMS: atom_id res chain seq x y z
N MET A 1 -17.01 -0.04 4.94
CA MET A 1 -16.28 0.85 5.87
C MET A 1 -15.88 2.10 5.11
N LYS A 2 -15.92 3.29 5.73
CA LYS A 2 -15.44 4.53 5.10
C LYS A 2 -13.90 4.47 5.03
N THR A 3 -13.36 4.42 3.82
CA THR A 3 -11.92 4.21 3.59
C THR A 3 -11.32 5.38 2.81
N LEU A 4 -10.16 5.85 3.27
CA LEU A 4 -9.29 6.76 2.52
C LEU A 4 -8.03 6.02 2.09
N LEU A 5 -7.73 6.01 0.80
CA LEU A 5 -6.46 5.56 0.25
C LEU A 5 -5.57 6.78 -0.04
N ILE A 6 -4.36 6.80 0.49
CA ILE A 6 -3.39 7.89 0.30
C ILE A 6 -2.19 7.30 -0.44
N ASP A 7 -1.94 7.79 -1.65
CA ASP A 7 -0.74 7.45 -2.41
C ASP A 7 0.37 8.45 -2.05
N VAL A 8 1.42 7.98 -1.41
CA VAL A 8 2.63 8.78 -1.13
C VAL A 8 3.83 8.30 -1.94
N ASP A 9 3.66 7.31 -2.83
CA ASP A 9 4.70 6.91 -3.78
C ASP A 9 4.72 7.93 -4.92
N PRO A 10 5.83 8.67 -5.13
CA PRO A 10 5.91 9.63 -6.22
C PRO A 10 5.71 9.00 -7.62
N GLN A 11 5.78 7.67 -7.77
CA GLN A 11 5.40 6.99 -9.01
C GLN A 11 3.90 7.09 -9.33
N GLY A 12 3.04 7.34 -8.33
CA GLY A 12 1.62 7.64 -8.53
C GLY A 12 0.79 6.50 -9.13
N SER A 13 1.14 5.24 -8.83
CA SER A 13 0.53 4.08 -9.50
C SER A 13 -0.93 3.84 -9.09
N VAL A 14 -1.37 4.34 -7.93
CA VAL A 14 -2.75 4.20 -7.45
C VAL A 14 -3.76 4.79 -8.44
N ARG A 15 -3.40 5.87 -9.15
CA ARG A 15 -4.31 6.54 -10.10
C ARG A 15 -4.80 5.62 -11.21
N TYR A 16 -3.97 4.65 -11.61
CA TYR A 16 -4.33 3.68 -12.65
C TYR A 16 -5.36 2.69 -12.10
N GLY A 17 -5.05 2.00 -10.99
CA GLY A 17 -5.95 1.00 -10.40
C GLY A 17 -7.26 1.55 -9.83
N SER A 18 -7.30 2.84 -9.47
CA SER A 18 -8.50 3.52 -8.93
C SER A 18 -9.41 4.13 -10.00
N GLY A 19 -9.05 4.04 -11.28
CA GLY A 19 -9.85 4.59 -12.39
C GLY A 19 -9.74 6.11 -12.55
N LEU A 20 -8.74 6.74 -11.93
CA LEU A 20 -8.51 8.19 -11.94
C LEU A 20 -7.45 8.62 -12.96
N ALA A 21 -6.86 7.70 -13.71
CA ALA A 21 -5.83 8.01 -14.70
C ALA A 21 -6.32 8.83 -15.91
N ARG A 22 -7.62 8.83 -16.20
CA ARG A 22 -8.22 9.57 -17.32
C ARG A 22 -9.23 10.59 -16.83
N GLY A 23 -9.09 11.83 -17.28
CA GLY A 23 -10.07 12.89 -17.03
C GLY A 23 -10.02 13.53 -15.64
N HIS A 24 -9.04 13.19 -14.81
CA HIS A 24 -8.80 13.84 -13.53
C HIS A 24 -7.47 14.60 -13.54
N GLU A 25 -7.46 15.75 -12.88
CA GLU A 25 -6.24 16.50 -12.60
C GLU A 25 -5.31 15.64 -11.72
N THR A 26 -4.01 15.73 -11.96
CA THR A 26 -3.00 14.97 -11.22
C THR A 26 -2.76 15.49 -9.81
N ALA A 27 -3.50 16.52 -9.37
CA ALA A 27 -3.37 17.12 -8.05
C ALA A 27 -3.53 16.08 -6.93
N GLY A 28 -2.62 16.11 -5.98
CA GLY A 28 -2.51 15.10 -4.95
C GLY A 28 -1.66 15.55 -3.77
N PHE A 29 -1.08 14.58 -3.08
CA PHE A 29 -0.35 14.81 -1.84
C PHE A 29 0.87 15.73 -2.03
N ALA A 30 1.60 15.62 -3.15
CA ALA A 30 2.72 16.52 -3.46
C ALA A 30 2.28 17.99 -3.57
N ASP A 31 1.16 18.28 -4.25
CA ASP A 31 0.65 19.64 -4.42
C ASP A 31 0.14 20.22 -3.09
N TYR A 32 -0.44 19.38 -2.23
CA TYR A 32 -0.80 19.77 -0.86
C TYR A 32 0.43 20.01 0.02
N LEU A 33 1.45 19.16 -0.09
CA LEU A 33 2.73 19.30 0.61
C LEU A 33 3.44 20.62 0.26
N ASN A 34 3.34 21.05 -0.99
CA ASN A 34 3.88 22.32 -1.49
C ASN A 34 3.01 23.54 -1.13
N GLY A 35 1.82 23.33 -0.57
CA GLY A 35 0.87 24.41 -0.26
C GLY A 35 0.15 24.99 -1.49
N GLU A 36 0.21 24.31 -2.64
CA GLU A 36 -0.40 24.73 -3.89
C GLU A 36 -1.89 24.37 -3.95
N ARG A 37 -2.28 23.31 -3.24
CA ARG A 37 -3.66 22.82 -3.13
C ARG A 37 -4.06 22.65 -1.69
N THR A 38 -5.35 22.83 -1.42
CA THR A 38 -5.95 22.51 -0.12
C THR A 38 -6.27 21.02 -0.02
N LEU A 39 -6.37 20.50 1.21
CA LEU A 39 -6.75 19.11 1.45
C LEU A 39 -8.10 18.73 0.79
N ARG A 40 -9.05 19.68 0.72
CA ARG A 40 -10.35 19.44 0.08
C ARG A 40 -10.25 19.21 -1.42
N GLU A 41 -9.29 19.86 -2.08
CA GLU A 41 -9.11 19.76 -3.54
C GLU A 41 -8.46 18.44 -3.95
N ILE A 42 -7.67 17.82 -3.07
CA ILE A 42 -6.91 16.59 -3.38
C ILE A 42 -7.61 15.30 -2.93
N ILE A 43 -8.73 15.39 -2.19
CA ILE A 43 -9.55 14.21 -1.84
C ILE A 43 -10.52 13.90 -2.98
N LEU A 44 -10.19 12.89 -3.76
CA LEU A 44 -10.93 12.51 -4.96
C LEU A 44 -11.98 11.42 -4.69
N PRO A 45 -13.18 11.54 -5.27
CA PRO A 45 -14.14 10.45 -5.28
C PRO A 45 -13.72 9.33 -6.23
N THR A 46 -14.16 8.11 -5.97
CA THR A 46 -14.04 6.99 -6.90
C THR A 46 -15.43 6.46 -7.27
N ALA A 47 -15.49 5.52 -8.20
CA ALA A 47 -16.72 4.77 -8.52
C ALA A 47 -17.24 3.94 -7.33
N LEU A 48 -16.41 3.68 -6.31
CA LEU A 48 -16.79 2.99 -5.09
C LEU A 48 -17.28 4.01 -4.04
N PRO A 49 -18.55 3.96 -3.59
CA PRO A 49 -19.15 5.00 -2.75
C PRO A 49 -18.42 5.27 -1.43
N TRP A 50 -17.76 4.25 -0.87
CA TRP A 50 -17.09 4.31 0.43
C TRP A 50 -15.57 4.46 0.34
N LEU A 51 -15.02 4.61 -0.87
CA LEU A 51 -13.60 4.80 -1.11
C LEU A 51 -13.33 6.21 -1.63
N ARG A 52 -12.49 6.93 -0.90
CA ARG A 52 -11.86 8.17 -1.34
C ARG A 52 -10.37 7.94 -1.55
N VAL A 53 -9.77 8.72 -2.44
CA VAL A 53 -8.36 8.59 -2.80
C VAL A 53 -7.69 9.96 -2.76
N ILE A 54 -6.49 10.04 -2.19
CA ILE A 54 -5.51 11.10 -2.43
C ILE A 54 -4.44 10.49 -3.32
N LEU A 55 -4.22 11.06 -4.50
CA LEU A 55 -3.17 10.62 -5.42
C LEU A 55 -1.80 11.18 -5.00
N ALA A 56 -0.71 10.66 -5.55
CA ALA A 56 0.64 11.15 -5.27
C ALA A 56 0.83 12.63 -5.56
N GLY A 57 0.20 13.15 -6.61
CA GLY A 57 0.33 14.55 -7.01
C GLY A 57 1.26 14.76 -8.20
N SER A 58 1.63 16.02 -8.41
CA SER A 58 2.55 16.43 -9.47
C SER A 58 4.01 16.15 -9.10
N VAL A 59 4.49 14.93 -9.41
CA VAL A 59 5.90 14.55 -9.33
C VAL A 59 6.31 13.93 -10.66
N ALA A 60 7.06 14.67 -11.50
CA ALA A 60 7.23 14.31 -12.90
C ALA A 60 8.61 13.72 -13.23
N ASP A 61 9.68 14.23 -12.61
CA ASP A 61 11.05 13.82 -12.93
C ASP A 61 11.89 13.47 -11.70
N SER A 62 13.10 12.93 -11.93
CA SER A 62 13.98 12.50 -10.84
C SER A 62 14.37 13.61 -9.86
N ALA A 63 14.42 14.87 -10.30
CA ALA A 63 14.74 15.99 -9.43
C ALA A 63 13.54 16.29 -8.51
N ASP A 64 12.32 16.28 -9.05
CA ASP A 64 11.09 16.41 -8.27
C ASP A 64 10.98 15.31 -7.21
N HIS A 65 11.34 14.07 -7.54
CA HIS A 65 11.33 12.95 -6.59
C HIS A 65 12.25 13.19 -5.38
N VAL A 66 13.43 13.79 -5.59
CA VAL A 66 14.37 14.10 -4.51
C VAL A 66 13.81 15.21 -3.62
N VAL A 67 13.29 16.27 -4.22
CA VAL A 67 12.69 17.40 -3.50
C VAL A 67 11.47 16.94 -2.69
N TYR A 68 10.58 16.17 -3.32
CA TYR A 68 9.42 15.56 -2.67
C TYR A 68 9.84 14.70 -1.46
N SER A 69 10.81 13.81 -1.63
CA SER A 69 11.30 12.94 -0.55
C SER A 69 11.93 13.73 0.61
N GLN A 70 12.56 14.87 0.32
CA GLN A 70 13.13 15.77 1.31
C GLN A 70 12.02 16.51 2.07
N LEU A 71 11.03 17.07 1.36
CA LEU A 71 9.89 17.78 1.97
C LEU A 71 9.06 16.86 2.87
N VAL A 72 8.77 15.63 2.44
CA VAL A 72 8.05 14.65 3.27
C VAL A 72 8.83 14.34 4.56
N ARG A 73 10.16 14.30 4.48
CA ARG A 73 11.03 14.03 5.63
C ARG A 73 11.05 15.19 6.62
N GLU A 74 11.20 16.41 6.12
CA GLU A 74 11.45 17.62 6.91
C GLU A 74 10.18 18.22 7.52
N THR A 75 9.03 18.02 6.89
CA THR A 75 7.75 18.57 7.35
C THR A 75 6.94 17.57 8.20
N ASN A 76 5.88 18.06 8.84
CA ASN A 76 4.90 17.23 9.54
C ASN A 76 3.58 17.07 8.80
N VAL A 77 3.50 17.57 7.55
CA VAL A 77 2.25 17.57 6.75
C VAL A 77 1.66 16.17 6.61
N LEU A 78 2.49 15.14 6.44
CA LEU A 78 2.02 13.75 6.39
C LEU A 78 1.40 13.30 7.73
N GLN A 79 2.01 13.65 8.86
CA GLN A 79 1.51 13.27 10.18
C GLN A 79 0.19 13.96 10.49
N ASP A 80 0.10 15.25 10.19
CA ASP A 80 -1.12 16.04 10.36
C ASP A 80 -2.26 15.48 9.48
N LEU A 81 -1.94 15.09 8.24
CA LEU A 81 -2.88 14.43 7.33
C LEU A 81 -3.39 13.11 7.89
N LEU A 82 -2.50 12.23 8.37
CA LEU A 82 -2.87 10.94 8.93
C LEU A 82 -3.77 11.11 10.17
N GLN A 83 -3.43 12.03 11.08
CA GLN A 83 -4.24 12.33 12.26
C GLN A 83 -5.64 12.85 11.90
N MET A 84 -5.74 13.77 10.92
CA MET A 84 -7.02 14.26 10.45
C MET A 84 -7.87 13.17 9.76
N ALA A 85 -7.21 12.26 9.04
CA ALA A 85 -7.86 11.16 8.34
C ALA A 85 -8.42 10.11 9.31
N GLU A 86 -7.67 9.76 10.35
CA GLU A 86 -8.07 8.85 11.44
C GLU A 86 -9.37 9.32 12.12
N GLN A 87 -9.54 10.62 12.32
CA GLN A 87 -10.76 11.19 12.92
C GLN A 87 -12.00 11.13 12.02
N ARG A 88 -11.83 10.91 10.71
CA ARG A 88 -12.90 11.05 9.70
C ARG A 88 -13.22 9.76 8.95
N CYS A 89 -12.30 8.81 8.95
CA CYS A 89 -12.39 7.55 8.22
C CYS A 89 -12.35 6.38 9.21
N GLN A 90 -12.95 5.26 8.83
CA GLN A 90 -12.84 4.03 9.61
C GLN A 90 -11.55 3.29 9.28
N VAL A 91 -11.01 3.49 8.07
CA VAL A 91 -9.76 2.90 7.62
C VAL A 91 -9.00 3.93 6.78
N VAL A 92 -7.70 4.06 7.05
CA VAL A 92 -6.77 4.81 6.20
C VAL A 92 -5.74 3.82 5.67
N VAL A 93 -5.67 3.66 4.35
CA VAL A 93 -4.66 2.85 3.67
C VAL A 93 -3.65 3.79 3.05
N VAL A 94 -2.36 3.55 3.26
CA VAL A 94 -1.30 4.37 2.69
C VAL A 94 -0.46 3.50 1.75
N ASP A 95 -0.39 3.88 0.48
CA ASP A 95 0.51 3.26 -0.49
C ASP A 95 1.86 3.97 -0.44
N THR A 96 2.94 3.20 -0.32
CA THR A 96 4.28 3.72 -0.03
C THR A 96 5.26 3.36 -1.13
N PRO A 97 6.30 4.18 -1.39
CA PRO A 97 7.35 3.80 -2.31
C PRO A 97 8.08 2.53 -1.87
N PRO A 98 8.72 1.81 -2.82
CA PRO A 98 9.42 0.58 -2.50
C PRO A 98 10.57 0.79 -1.50
N GLY A 99 10.73 -0.18 -0.61
CA GLY A 99 11.77 -0.16 0.43
C GLY A 99 11.39 0.70 1.65
N LEU A 100 12.37 0.96 2.52
CA LEU A 100 12.18 1.64 3.80
C LEU A 100 12.97 2.96 3.86
N GLY A 101 12.79 3.77 2.80
CA GLY A 101 13.33 5.13 2.69
C GLY A 101 12.65 6.13 3.62
N SER A 102 12.95 7.42 3.45
CA SER A 102 12.42 8.49 4.32
C SER A 102 10.90 8.56 4.34
N ILE A 103 10.26 8.44 3.18
CA ILE A 103 8.79 8.48 3.04
C ILE A 103 8.17 7.32 3.81
N THR A 104 8.59 6.07 3.53
CA THR A 104 8.06 4.88 4.20
C THR A 104 8.27 4.93 5.71
N ARG A 105 9.44 5.39 6.18
CA ARG A 105 9.69 5.57 7.63
C ARG A 105 8.78 6.62 8.25
N LYS A 106 8.49 7.71 7.55
CA LYS A 106 7.57 8.75 8.02
C LYS A 106 6.14 8.20 8.10
N VAL A 107 5.69 7.46 7.08
CA VAL A 107 4.37 6.77 7.10
C VAL A 107 4.28 5.84 8.30
N LEU A 108 5.27 4.95 8.48
CA LEU A 108 5.27 3.97 9.56
C LEU A 108 5.39 4.60 10.95
N GLY A 109 5.96 5.81 11.06
CA GLY A 109 5.95 6.59 12.30
C GLY A 109 4.57 7.13 12.69
N GLY A 110 3.63 7.22 11.75
CA GLY A 110 2.25 7.65 11.98
C GLY A 110 1.21 6.52 11.88
N ALA A 111 1.61 5.32 11.44
CA ALA A 111 0.72 4.19 11.23
C ALA A 111 0.55 3.33 12.50
N GLU A 112 -0.59 2.65 12.59
CA GLU A 112 -0.88 1.65 13.63
C GLU A 112 -0.62 0.23 13.15
N HIS A 113 -0.75 -0.01 11.84
CA HIS A 113 -0.62 -1.33 11.24
C HIS A 113 0.26 -1.27 9.99
N VAL A 114 1.03 -2.34 9.77
CA VAL A 114 1.80 -2.53 8.53
C VAL A 114 1.62 -3.94 7.98
N ILE A 115 1.40 -4.02 6.67
CA ILE A 115 1.38 -5.26 5.89
C ILE A 115 2.58 -5.22 4.93
N VAL A 116 3.32 -6.32 4.86
CA VAL A 116 4.49 -6.44 3.99
C VAL A 116 4.15 -7.37 2.82
N PRO A 117 3.93 -6.84 1.60
CA PRO A 117 3.81 -7.70 0.43
C PRO A 117 5.17 -8.31 0.08
N LEU A 118 5.21 -9.63 -0.07
CA LEU A 118 6.40 -10.38 -0.46
C LEU A 118 6.11 -11.18 -1.74
N GLN A 119 6.78 -10.80 -2.82
CA GLN A 119 6.66 -11.47 -4.11
C GLN A 119 7.26 -12.88 -4.04
N CYS A 120 6.57 -13.86 -4.62
CA CYS A 120 6.99 -15.27 -4.64
C CYS A 120 8.09 -15.54 -5.67
N GLU A 121 9.19 -14.78 -5.60
CA GLU A 121 10.37 -14.89 -6.44
C GLU A 121 11.65 -15.10 -5.61
N PRO A 122 12.66 -15.84 -6.12
CA PRO A 122 13.86 -16.18 -5.35
C PRO A 122 14.60 -14.97 -4.75
N LEU A 123 14.57 -13.83 -5.43
CA LEU A 123 15.20 -12.60 -4.96
C LEU A 123 14.59 -12.09 -3.64
N ALA A 124 13.29 -12.33 -3.42
CA ALA A 124 12.58 -11.89 -2.23
C ALA A 124 13.11 -12.52 -0.94
N LEU A 125 13.64 -13.75 -1.03
CA LEU A 125 14.25 -14.43 0.13
C LEU A 125 15.51 -13.72 0.64
N GLN A 126 16.24 -13.05 -0.24
CA GLN A 126 17.46 -12.33 0.14
C GLN A 126 17.16 -11.03 0.89
N THR A 127 16.02 -10.39 0.59
CA THR A 127 15.66 -9.07 1.14
C THR A 127 14.77 -9.16 2.38
N THR A 128 14.05 -10.28 2.57
CA THR A 128 13.10 -10.48 3.68
C THR A 128 13.69 -10.20 5.07
N PRO A 129 14.88 -10.71 5.45
CA PRO A 129 15.44 -10.47 6.78
C PRO A 129 15.82 -9.00 7.03
N GLN A 130 16.08 -8.22 5.97
CA GLN A 130 16.39 -6.80 6.09
C GLN A 130 15.12 -5.99 6.33
N ILE A 131 14.04 -6.30 5.59
CA ILE A 131 12.73 -5.66 5.77
C ILE A 131 12.21 -5.86 7.20
N LEU A 132 12.25 -7.10 7.71
CA LEU A 132 11.79 -7.41 9.06
C LEU A 132 12.58 -6.67 10.15
N ARG A 133 13.92 -6.64 10.04
CA ARG A 133 14.76 -5.88 10.99
C ARG A 133 14.43 -4.40 10.98
N MET A 134 14.27 -3.81 9.79
CA MET A 134 13.94 -2.39 9.70
C MET A 134 12.53 -2.06 10.22
N ILE A 135 11.56 -2.97 10.09
CA ILE A 135 10.25 -2.80 10.73
C ILE A 135 10.38 -2.85 12.25
N GLN A 136 11.18 -3.79 12.79
CA GLN A 136 11.48 -3.83 14.23
C GLN A 136 12.11 -2.53 14.74
N ASP A 137 13.05 -1.95 13.98
CA ASP A 137 13.65 -0.65 14.32
C ASP A 137 12.59 0.47 14.41
N ILE A 138 11.57 0.43 13.55
CA ILE A 138 10.50 1.44 13.55
C ILE A 138 9.51 1.18 14.68
N VAL A 139 9.16 -0.08 14.96
CA VAL A 139 8.31 -0.46 16.11
C VAL A 139 8.96 0.00 17.43
N ALA A 140 10.28 0.00 17.52
CA ALA A 140 11.00 0.54 18.68
C ALA A 140 10.85 2.06 18.87
N VAL A 141 10.41 2.79 17.83
CA VAL A 141 10.19 4.25 17.85
C VAL A 141 8.71 4.61 17.86
N ASN A 142 7.87 3.81 17.20
CA ASN A 142 6.42 3.93 17.20
C ASN A 142 5.80 2.69 17.85
N GLU A 143 5.58 2.76 19.16
CA GLU A 143 5.02 1.65 19.96
C GLU A 143 3.61 1.24 19.56
N ARG A 144 2.88 2.09 18.81
CA ARG A 144 1.55 1.76 18.28
C ARG A 144 1.63 0.89 17.02
N LEU A 145 2.78 0.83 16.35
CA LEU A 145 2.92 0.11 15.09
C LEU A 145 2.93 -1.41 15.33
N THR A 146 1.99 -2.10 14.71
CA THR A 146 1.89 -3.56 14.69
C THR A 146 2.16 -4.08 13.29
N LEU A 147 3.05 -5.08 13.19
CA LEU A 147 3.18 -5.87 11.96
C LEU A 147 2.01 -6.86 11.90
N ASP A 148 1.02 -6.55 11.05
CA ASP A 148 -0.13 -7.45 10.84
C ASP A 148 0.27 -8.73 10.11
N GLY A 149 1.27 -8.64 9.23
CA GLY A 149 1.89 -9.82 8.65
C GLY A 149 2.49 -9.60 7.27
N ILE A 150 3.08 -10.67 6.77
CA ILE A 150 3.64 -10.80 5.44
C ILE A 150 2.60 -11.44 4.53
N LEU A 151 2.25 -10.74 3.45
CA LEU A 151 1.34 -11.21 2.42
C LEU A 151 2.16 -11.75 1.25
N LEU A 152 2.04 -13.05 0.97
CA LEU A 152 2.67 -13.64 -0.19
C LEU A 152 1.91 -13.24 -1.45
N THR A 153 2.58 -12.63 -2.42
CA THR A 153 1.98 -12.09 -3.65
C THR A 153 2.64 -12.63 -4.91
N MET A 154 1.95 -12.47 -6.04
CA MET A 154 2.41 -12.92 -7.37
C MET A 154 2.77 -14.41 -7.41
N TYR A 155 2.04 -15.24 -6.64
CA TYR A 155 2.26 -16.68 -6.66
C TYR A 155 1.86 -17.27 -8.01
N GLU A 156 2.76 -18.01 -8.64
CA GLU A 156 2.51 -18.67 -9.92
C GLU A 156 2.29 -20.17 -9.71
N LEU A 157 1.13 -20.66 -10.13
CA LEU A 157 0.80 -22.08 -10.05
C LEU A 157 1.72 -22.90 -10.96
N ASN A 158 2.21 -24.04 -10.47
CA ASN A 158 3.17 -24.90 -11.16
C ASN A 158 4.53 -24.25 -11.42
N ASN A 159 4.90 -23.21 -10.66
CA ASN A 159 6.22 -22.61 -10.70
C ASN A 159 7.04 -23.05 -9.46
N PRO A 160 8.02 -23.97 -9.62
CA PRO A 160 8.82 -24.45 -8.49
C PRO A 160 9.59 -23.35 -7.74
N ALA A 161 9.87 -22.22 -8.40
CA ALA A 161 10.51 -21.09 -7.72
C ALA A 161 9.56 -20.43 -6.73
N SER A 162 8.29 -20.22 -7.12
CA SER A 162 7.26 -19.69 -6.22
C SER A 162 6.99 -20.63 -5.05
N ASP A 163 6.89 -21.94 -5.30
CA ASP A 163 6.68 -22.93 -4.23
C ASP A 163 7.81 -22.90 -3.20
N ARG A 164 9.08 -22.83 -3.64
CA ARG A 164 10.23 -22.73 -2.73
C ARG A 164 10.20 -21.48 -1.86
N VAL A 165 9.71 -20.35 -2.39
CA VAL A 165 9.61 -19.10 -1.61
C VAL A 165 8.54 -19.24 -0.54
N VAL A 166 7.36 -19.76 -0.90
CA VAL A 166 6.26 -20.02 0.05
C VAL A 166 6.72 -20.97 1.15
N ASP A 167 7.35 -22.08 0.78
CA ASP A 167 7.85 -23.09 1.72
C ASP A 167 8.93 -22.52 2.65
N TYR A 168 9.86 -21.74 2.11
CA TYR A 168 10.91 -21.10 2.91
C TYR A 168 10.30 -20.12 3.91
N VAL A 169 9.41 -19.24 3.45
CA VAL A 169 8.77 -18.23 4.31
C VAL A 169 8.00 -18.89 5.44
N ARG A 170 7.18 -19.90 5.14
CA ARG A 170 6.40 -20.64 6.14
C ARG A 170 7.26 -21.46 7.09
N LYS A 171 8.44 -21.92 6.65
CA LYS A 171 9.37 -22.70 7.47
C LYS A 171 10.17 -21.84 8.44
N TYR A 172 10.60 -20.65 8.01
CA TYR A 172 11.58 -19.84 8.75
C TYR A 172 10.98 -18.60 9.43
N LEU A 173 9.82 -18.11 8.99
CA LEU A 173 9.14 -17.00 9.65
C LEU A 173 8.09 -17.51 10.65
N PRO A 174 7.85 -16.79 11.76
CA PRO A 174 6.79 -17.13 12.69
C PRO A 174 5.43 -17.24 11.98
N ALA A 175 4.70 -18.32 12.24
CA ALA A 175 3.43 -18.59 11.58
C ALA A 175 2.39 -17.47 11.80
N ASN A 176 2.43 -16.80 12.96
CA ASN A 176 1.53 -15.71 13.29
C ASN A 176 1.82 -14.40 12.53
N ILE A 177 2.97 -14.28 11.86
CA ILE A 177 3.32 -13.08 11.06
C ILE A 177 3.22 -13.32 9.56
N VAL A 178 2.80 -14.50 9.10
CA VAL A 178 2.58 -14.80 7.68
C VAL A 178 1.09 -15.01 7.47
N PHE A 179 0.49 -14.31 6.51
CA PHE A 179 -0.92 -14.54 6.19
C PHE A 179 -1.11 -15.94 5.58
N ASP A 180 -2.16 -16.63 5.98
CA ASP A 180 -2.61 -17.87 5.33
C ASP A 180 -3.13 -17.63 3.91
N VAL A 181 -3.39 -16.37 3.57
CA VAL A 181 -3.79 -15.91 2.24
C VAL A 181 -2.55 -15.72 1.35
N VAL A 182 -2.61 -16.30 0.15
CA VAL A 182 -1.63 -16.08 -0.92
C VAL A 182 -2.34 -15.43 -2.10
N VAL A 183 -1.79 -14.33 -2.63
CA VAL A 183 -2.34 -13.64 -3.80
C VAL A 183 -1.67 -14.20 -5.07
N PRO A 184 -2.41 -14.94 -5.93
CA PRO A 184 -1.85 -15.47 -7.15
C PRO A 184 -1.64 -14.38 -8.20
N ARG A 185 -0.71 -14.63 -9.13
CA ARG A 185 -0.59 -13.87 -10.36
C ARG A 185 -1.62 -14.39 -11.36
N THR A 186 -2.60 -13.56 -11.71
CA THR A 186 -3.64 -13.91 -12.70
C THR A 186 -3.64 -12.90 -13.83
N VAL A 187 -4.16 -13.31 -15.00
CA VAL A 187 -4.36 -12.38 -16.12
C VAL A 187 -5.40 -11.31 -15.75
N ALA A 188 -6.38 -11.67 -14.90
CA ALA A 188 -7.44 -10.77 -14.46
C ALA A 188 -6.91 -9.55 -13.69
N THR A 189 -5.84 -9.67 -12.89
CA THR A 189 -5.27 -8.50 -12.19
C THR A 189 -4.65 -7.51 -13.18
N ALA A 190 -3.93 -7.98 -14.19
CA ALA A 190 -3.37 -7.15 -15.25
C ALA A 190 -4.46 -6.47 -16.09
N ASP A 191 -5.51 -7.22 -16.48
CA ASP A 191 -6.64 -6.69 -17.23
C ASP A 191 -7.44 -5.64 -16.42
N ALA A 192 -7.60 -5.87 -15.12
CA ALA A 192 -8.26 -4.93 -14.22
C ALA A 192 -7.48 -3.63 -14.07
N PHE A 193 -6.16 -3.73 -13.87
CA PHE A 193 -5.28 -2.56 -13.82
C PHE A 193 -5.32 -1.77 -15.13
N ALA A 194 -5.24 -2.44 -16.28
CA ALA A 194 -5.33 -1.81 -17.61
C ALA A 194 -6.69 -1.15 -17.87
N ALA A 195 -7.77 -1.71 -17.31
CA ALA A 195 -9.11 -1.15 -17.38
C ALA A 195 -9.37 -0.02 -16.37
N GLY A 196 -8.42 0.23 -15.46
CA GLY A 196 -8.56 1.19 -14.37
C GLY A 196 -9.65 0.83 -13.37
N GLN A 197 -9.77 -0.45 -13.04
CA GLN A 197 -10.77 -0.97 -12.11
C GLN A 197 -10.11 -1.90 -11.10
N PRO A 198 -10.54 -1.90 -9.82
CA PRO A 198 -10.12 -2.92 -8.87
C PRO A 198 -10.50 -4.32 -9.36
N VAL A 199 -9.60 -5.30 -9.23
CA VAL A 199 -9.84 -6.69 -9.69
C VAL A 199 -11.09 -7.30 -9.06
N VAL A 200 -11.36 -6.98 -7.79
CA VAL A 200 -12.55 -7.42 -7.05
C VAL A 200 -13.87 -6.93 -7.64
N VAL A 201 -13.85 -5.81 -8.38
CA VAL A 201 -15.02 -5.26 -9.08
C VAL A 201 -15.14 -5.87 -10.47
N ARG A 202 -14.02 -5.94 -11.21
CA ARG A 202 -14.02 -6.38 -12.61
C ARG A 202 -14.19 -7.90 -12.75
N SER A 203 -13.50 -8.66 -11.91
CA SER A 203 -13.44 -10.12 -11.96
C SER A 203 -13.63 -10.71 -10.56
N PRO A 204 -14.83 -10.62 -9.95
CA PRO A 204 -15.04 -11.01 -8.55
C PRO A 204 -14.74 -12.48 -8.26
N ALA A 205 -14.98 -13.37 -9.23
CA ALA A 205 -14.72 -14.81 -9.10
C ALA A 205 -13.26 -15.21 -9.33
N ASP A 206 -12.39 -14.28 -9.73
CA ASP A 206 -10.96 -14.58 -9.95
C ASP A 206 -10.26 -14.92 -8.61
N ALA A 207 -9.27 -15.81 -8.68
CA ALA A 207 -8.55 -16.27 -7.50
C ALA A 207 -7.84 -15.12 -6.75
N ALA A 208 -7.31 -14.12 -7.46
CA ALA A 208 -6.71 -12.94 -6.83
C ALA A 208 -7.76 -12.06 -6.14
N SER A 209 -8.95 -11.90 -6.73
CA SER A 209 -10.07 -11.19 -6.11
C SER A 209 -10.49 -11.86 -4.80
N GLN A 210 -10.66 -13.19 -4.81
CA GLN A 210 -11.01 -13.95 -3.61
C GLN A 210 -9.93 -13.82 -2.53
N ALA A 211 -8.63 -13.84 -2.91
CA ALA A 211 -7.53 -13.62 -1.99
C ALA A 211 -7.60 -12.23 -1.33
N TYR A 212 -7.83 -11.16 -2.10
CA TYR A 212 -7.99 -9.81 -1.53
C TYR A 212 -9.21 -9.67 -0.62
N VAL A 213 -10.34 -10.30 -0.96
CA VAL A 213 -11.55 -10.31 -0.11
C VAL A 213 -11.29 -11.05 1.21
N ASN A 214 -10.60 -12.19 1.16
CA ASN A 214 -10.21 -12.94 2.36
C ASN A 214 -9.25 -12.12 3.23
N LEU A 215 -8.25 -11.48 2.64
CA LEU A 215 -7.34 -10.58 3.37
C LEU A 215 -8.11 -9.42 4.02
N ALA A 216 -9.00 -8.77 3.29
CA ALA A 216 -9.81 -7.67 3.83
C ALA A 216 -10.70 -8.12 4.99
N THR A 217 -11.23 -9.35 4.95
CA THR A 217 -12.01 -9.94 6.04
C THR A 217 -11.16 -10.15 7.29
N ILE A 218 -9.96 -10.75 7.15
CA ILE A 218 -9.01 -10.96 8.26
C ILE A 218 -8.62 -9.63 8.91
N LEU A 219 -8.38 -8.58 8.10
CA LEU A 219 -8.01 -7.27 8.60
C LEU A 219 -9.18 -6.57 9.28
N ALA A 220 -10.39 -6.67 8.73
CA ALA A 220 -11.58 -6.08 9.33
C ALA A 220 -11.83 -6.64 10.75
N ASP A 221 -11.62 -7.94 10.96
CA ASP A 221 -11.75 -8.57 12.29
C ASP A 221 -10.69 -8.10 13.30
N ARG A 222 -9.55 -7.59 12.83
CA ARG A 222 -8.47 -7.05 13.69
C ARG A 222 -8.64 -5.56 14.02
N LEU A 223 -9.37 -4.84 13.18
CA LEU A 223 -9.60 -3.39 13.29
C LEU A 223 -10.86 -3.04 14.10
N VAL A 224 -11.61 -4.05 14.57
CA VAL A 224 -12.80 -3.93 15.44
C VAL A 224 -12.42 -4.24 16.88
#